data_AF-A0A3P6D8S9-F1
#
_entry.id   AF-A0A3P6D8S9-F1
#
_cell.length_a   1.000
_cell.length_b   1.000
_cell.length_c   1.000
_cell.angle_alpha   90.00
_cell.angle_beta   90.00
_cell.angle_gamma   90.00
#
_symmetry.space_group_name_H-M   'P 1'
#
loop_
_entity.id
_entity.type
_entity.pdbx_description
1 polymer ?
#
loop_
_entity_poly.entity_id
_entity_poly.type
_entity_poly.pdbx_seq_one_letter_code
_entity_poly.pdbx_strand_id
1 'polypeptide(L)' 'MSKGPGLFADHSTSVKAKLNNHGTLGALLQHEVLPKSVVTVSSEIDTKALDKHPRFGLSLALKP' A
#
# COMPACT_ATOMS: atom_id res chain seq x y z
N MET A 1 -18.43 -17.91 -9.71
CA MET A 1 -18.38 -16.65 -8.92
C MET A 1 -16.92 -16.21 -8.86
N SER A 2 -16.55 -15.20 -9.65
CA SER A 2 -15.18 -14.66 -9.64
C SER A 2 -14.99 -13.86 -8.36
N LYS A 3 -14.15 -14.34 -7.45
CA LYS A 3 -13.73 -13.55 -6.29
C LYS A 3 -12.81 -12.45 -6.82
N GLY A 4 -13.34 -11.22 -6.95
CA GLY A 4 -12.48 -10.04 -7.08
C GLY A 4 -11.55 -9.95 -5.86
N PRO A 5 -10.40 -9.25 -5.96
CA PRO A 5 -9.44 -9.16 -4.85
C PRO A 5 -10.11 -8.43 -3.69
N GLY A 6 -10.60 -9.20 -2.71
CA GLY A 6 -11.22 -8.65 -1.51
C GLY A 6 -10.15 -8.05 -0.61
N LEU A 7 -10.21 -6.74 -0.38
CA LEU A 7 -9.47 -6.09 0.69
C LEU A 7 -10.14 -6.46 2.01
N PHE A 8 -9.77 -7.59 2.60
CA PHE A 8 -10.08 -7.88 4.00
C PHE A 8 -9.18 -7.00 4.88
N ALA A 9 -9.61 -5.76 5.10
CA ALA A 9 -8.98 -4.85 6.05
C ALA A 9 -9.76 -4.91 7.37
N ASP A 10 -9.05 -5.19 8.46
CA ASP A 10 -9.57 -4.99 9.81
C ASP A 10 -9.51 -3.49 10.19
N HIS A 11 -10.11 -3.10 11.33
CA HIS A 11 -10.07 -1.69 11.77
C HIS A 11 -8.64 -1.17 12.04
N SER A 12 -7.65 -2.05 12.22
CA SER A 12 -6.22 -1.72 12.39
C SER A 12 -5.47 -1.51 11.06
N THR A 13 -6.13 -1.73 9.92
CA THR A 13 -5.50 -1.65 8.59
C THR A 13 -6.07 -0.48 7.79
N SER A 14 -5.19 0.38 7.27
CA SER A 14 -5.53 1.43 6.32
C SER A 14 -4.88 1.15 4.96
N VAL A 15 -5.67 1.19 3.90
CA VAL A 15 -5.19 1.07 2.52
C VAL A 15 -5.53 2.35 1.76
N LYS A 16 -4.55 2.88 1.03
CA LYS A 16 -4.70 4.03 0.14
C LYS A 16 -4.13 3.68 -1.23
N ALA A 17 -4.81 4.12 -2.28
CA ALA A 17 -4.32 4.05 -3.64
C ALA A 17 -4.51 5.41 -4.32
N LYS A 18 -3.59 5.78 -5.22
CA LYS A 18 -3.66 7.01 -6.00
C LYS A 18 -3.22 6.72 -7.43
N LEU A 19 -4.06 7.12 -8.39
CA LEU A 19 -3.71 7.17 -9.81
C LEU A 19 -3.63 8.65 -10.20
N ASN A 20 -2.56 9.03 -10.92
CA ASN A 20 -2.45 10.37 -11.49
C ASN A 20 -2.66 10.33 -13.02
N ASN A 21 -2.84 11.51 -13.62
CA ASN A 21 -2.98 11.70 -15.06
C ASN A 21 -1.68 11.44 -15.87
N HIS A 22 -0.54 11.25 -15.19
CA HIS A 22 0.72 10.91 -15.83
C HIS A 22 0.89 9.39 -16.05
N GLY A 23 0.04 8.55 -15.47
CA GLY A 23 0.12 7.09 -15.57
C GLY A 23 0.83 6.44 -14.38
N THR A 24 0.97 7.13 -13.26
CA THR A 24 1.56 6.53 -12.05
C THR A 24 0.47 6.03 -11.11
N LEU A 25 0.55 4.75 -10.75
CA LEU A 25 -0.25 4.13 -9.70
C LEU A 25 0.59 3.99 -8.43
N GLY A 26 0.17 4.66 -7.35
CA GLY A 26 0.73 4.50 -6.02
C GLY A 26 -0.22 3.74 -5.10
N ALA A 27 0.33 2.92 -4.21
CA ALA A 27 -0.39 2.25 -3.14
C ALA A 27 0.35 2.39 -1.80
N LEU A 28 -0.41 2.44 -0.71
CA LEU A 28 0.09 2.53 0.65
C LEU A 28 -0.80 1.71 1.57
N LEU A 29 -0.19 0.77 2.28
CA LEU A 29 -0.80 -0.06 3.31
C LEU A 29 -0.17 0.32 4.65
N GLN A 30 -1.00 0.62 5.64
CA GLN A 30 -0.57 0.82 7.02
C GLN A 30 -1.31 -0.19 7.89
N HIS A 31 -0.60 -0.85 8.79
CA HIS A 31 -1.18 -1.79 9.72
C HIS A 31 -0.61 -1.57 11.12
N GLU A 32 -1.49 -1.50 12.11
CA GLU A 32 -1.11 -1.45 13.53
C GLU A 32 -0.70 -2.85 14.02
N VAL A 33 0.60 -3.08 14.20
CA VAL A 33 1.17 -4.40 14.59
C VAL A 33 1.23 -4.60 16.10
N LEU A 34 1.34 -3.51 16.85
CA LEU A 34 1.30 -3.43 18.32
C LEU A 34 0.51 -2.17 18.68
N PRO A 35 -0.01 -2.02 19.91
CA PRO A 35 -0.75 -0.83 20.32
C PRO A 35 -0.03 0.45 19.91
N LYS A 36 -0.66 1.22 19.03
CA LYS A 36 -0.21 2.49 18.46
C LYS A 36 1.09 2.42 17.64
N SER A 37 1.63 1.23 17.36
CA SER A 37 2.82 1.01 16.53
C SER A 37 2.42 0.48 15.15
N VAL A 38 2.95 1.10 14.10
CA VAL A 38 2.45 0.94 12.73
C VAL A 38 3.56 0.50 11.79
N VAL A 39 3.30 -0.56 11.01
CA VAL A 39 4.07 -0.91 9.82
C VAL A 39 3.42 -0.24 8.62
N THR A 40 4.21 0.39 7.76
CA THR A 40 3.76 0.94 6.48
C THR A 40 4.51 0.29 5.33
N VAL A 41 3.77 -0.23 4.35
CA VAL A 41 4.29 -0.69 3.06
C VAL A 41 3.76 0.23 1.98
N SER A 42 4.63 0.71 1.10
CA SER A 42 4.23 1.53 -0.05
C SER A 42 4.78 0.98 -1.35
N SER A 43 4.09 1.24 -2.45
CA SER A 43 4.56 0.93 -3.78
C SER A 43 4.16 2.01 -4.79
N GLU A 44 4.97 2.17 -5.84
CA GLU A 44 4.70 3.04 -6.97
C GLU A 44 5.05 2.34 -8.29
N ILE A 45 4.10 2.32 -9.22
CA ILE A 45 4.19 1.65 -10.52
C ILE A 45 3.91 2.69 -11.61
N ASP A 46 4.76 2.73 -12.63
CA ASP A 46 4.46 3.43 -13.88
C ASP A 46 3.65 2.49 -14.79
N THR A 47 2.37 2.77 -14.95
CA THR A 47 1.47 1.92 -15.76
C THR A 47 1.78 1.98 -17.25
N LYS A 48 2.59 2.94 -17.70
CA LYS A 48 3.06 3.06 -19.08
C LYS A 48 4.40 2.35 -19.31
N ALA A 49 5.07 1.92 -18.25
CA ALA A 49 6.36 1.24 -18.29
C ALA A 49 6.37 0.04 -17.33
N LEU A 50 5.42 -0.89 -17.53
CA LEU A 50 5.22 -2.10 -16.73
C LEU A 50 6.40 -3.09 -16.81
N ASP A 51 7.30 -2.91 -17.77
CA ASP A 51 8.57 -3.62 -17.90
C ASP A 51 9.61 -3.17 -16.85
N LYS A 52 9.43 -2.00 -16.24
CA LYS A 52 10.31 -1.50 -15.19
C LYS A 52 9.91 -2.06 -13.83
N HIS A 53 10.91 -2.23 -12.97
CA HIS A 53 10.66 -2.60 -11.60
C HIS A 53 9.91 -1.48 -10.86
N PRO A 54 8.83 -1.81 -10.13
CA PRO A 54 8.13 -0.85 -9.30
C PRO A 54 9.00 -0.43 -8.11
N ARG A 55 8.75 0.77 -7.60
CA ARG A 55 9.39 1.26 -6.37
C ARG A 55 8.61 0.74 -5.18
N PHE A 56 9.32 0.31 -4.13
CA PHE A 56 8.71 -0.11 -2.86
C PHE A 56 9.34 0.64 -1.69
N GLY A 57 8.54 0.89 -0.66
CA GLY A 57 8.96 1.43 0.61
C GLY A 57 8.44 0.60 1.78
N LEU A 58 9.22 0.55 2.86
CA LEU A 58 8.85 -0.08 4.12
C LEU A 58 9.27 0.85 5.27
N SER A 59 8.37 1.06 6.22
CA SER A 59 8.70 1.76 7.46
C SER A 59 7.99 1.14 8.66
N LEU A 60 8.60 1.35 9.84
CA LEU A 60 8.08 0.92 11.14
C LEU A 60 8.11 2.13 12.08
N ALA A 61 6.95 2.50 12.61
CA ALA A 61 6.80 3.52 13.63
C ALA A 61 6.45 2.83 14.96
N LEU A 62 7.38 2.88 15.92
CA LEU A 62 7.18 2.32 17.26
C LEU A 62 6.69 3.40 18.21
N LYS A 63 5.67 3.09 19.01
CA LYS A 63 5.37 3.87 20.22
C LYS A 63 5.87 3.09 21.44
N PRO A 64 6.65 3.74 22.34
CA PRO A 64 7.07 3.14 23.60
C PRO A 64 5.88 2.95 24.56
#